data_AF-A0A530LS01-F1
#
_entry.id   AF-A0A530LS01-F1
#
_cell.length_a   1.000
_cell.length_b   1.000
_cell.length_c   1.000
_cell.angle_alpha   90.00
_cell.angle_beta   90.00
_cell.angle_gamma   90.00
#
_symmetry.space_group_name_H-M   'P 1'
#
loop_
_entity.id
_entity.type
_entity.pdbx_description
1 polymer ?
#
loop_
_entity_poly.entity_id
_entity_poly.type
_entity_poly.pdbx_seq_one_letter_code
_entity_poly.pdbx_strand_id
1 'polypeptide(L)' 'MIGQSPLRTFIAHAVLILGILIVAFPIYYTFVASTHTLQTILKPPLPLLPGDQLLNNYSEAL' A
#
# COMPACT_ATOMS: atom_id res chain seq x y z
N MET A 1 -22.03 -6.70 -32.39
CA MET A 1 -21.12 -6.36 -31.28
C MET A 1 -21.63 -5.06 -30.66
N ILE A 2 -22.30 -5.14 -29.50
CA ILE A 2 -22.87 -3.95 -28.84
C ILE A 2 -21.74 -2.97 -28.52
N GLY A 3 -21.87 -1.71 -28.95
CA GLY A 3 -20.81 -0.70 -28.93
C GLY A 3 -20.17 -0.52 -27.56
N GLN A 4 -18.85 -0.67 -27.51
CA GLN A 4 -18.04 -0.36 -26.34
C GLN A 4 -17.99 1.16 -26.19
N SER A 5 -18.74 1.71 -25.22
CA SER A 5 -18.66 3.12 -24.92
C SER A 5 -17.38 3.40 -24.11
N PRO A 6 -16.62 4.46 -24.45
CA PRO A 6 -15.35 4.76 -23.78
C PRO A 6 -15.52 4.92 -22.26
N LEU A 7 -16.67 5.44 -21.82
CA LEU A 7 -17.02 5.58 -20.41
C LEU A 7 -17.11 4.23 -19.68
N ARG A 8 -17.73 3.21 -20.29
CA ARG A 8 -17.86 1.87 -19.66
C ARG A 8 -16.50 1.22 -19.50
N THR A 9 -15.63 1.36 -20.51
CA THR A 9 -14.25 0.87 -20.44
C THR A 9 -13.48 1.57 -19.32
N PHE A 10 -13.58 2.89 -19.19
CA PHE A 10 -12.94 3.63 -18.11
C PHE A 10 -13.41 3.18 -16.72
N ILE A 11 -14.73 3.05 -16.53
CA ILE A 11 -15.32 2.59 -15.26
C ILE A 11 -14.82 1.18 -14.91
N ALA A 12 -14.76 0.27 -15.88
CA ALA A 12 -14.26 -1.08 -15.66
C ALA A 12 -12.81 -1.06 -15.15
N HIS A 13 -11.93 -0.24 -15.75
CA HIS A 13 -10.53 -0.12 -15.29
C HIS A 13 -10.44 0.53 -13.91
N ALA A 14 -11.23 1.58 -13.65
CA ALA A 14 -11.24 2.23 -12.34
C ALA A 14 -11.62 1.25 -11.20
N VAL A 15 -12.64 0.41 -11.43
CA VAL A 15 -13.04 -0.63 -10.46
C VAL A 15 -11.95 -1.68 -10.27
N LEU A 16 -11.31 -2.14 -11.34
CA LEU A 16 -10.21 -3.11 -11.26
C LEU A 16 -9.01 -2.52 -10.49
N ILE A 17 -8.61 -1.28 -10.78
CA ILE A 17 -7.53 -0.58 -10.09
C ILE A 17 -7.86 -0.41 -8.60
N LEU A 18 -9.09 -0.02 -8.27
CA LEU A 18 -9.53 0.09 -6.88
C LEU A 18 -9.45 -1.26 -6.16
N GLY A 19 -9.86 -2.35 -6.82
CA GLY A 19 -9.71 -3.70 -6.30
C GLY A 19 -8.25 -4.05 -6.00
N ILE A 20 -7.32 -3.74 -6.93
CA ILE A 20 -5.89 -3.94 -6.72
C ILE A 20 -5.38 -3.12 -5.52
N LEU A 21 -5.77 -1.84 -5.42
CA LEU A 21 -5.33 -0.99 -4.31
C LEU A 21 -5.79 -1.54 -2.96
N ILE A 22 -7.05 -2.00 -2.86
CA ILE A 22 -7.58 -2.59 -1.62
C ILE A 22 -6.79 -3.85 -1.22
N VAL A 23 -6.50 -4.73 -2.18
CA VAL A 23 -5.77 -5.99 -1.94
C VAL A 23 -4.29 -5.73 -1.63
N ALA A 24 -3.67 -4.75 -2.29
CA ALA A 24 -2.26 -4.42 -2.10
C ALA A 24 -1.99 -3.57 -0.85
N PHE A 25 -2.98 -2.79 -0.40
CA PHE A 25 -2.86 -1.91 0.77
C PHE A 25 -2.33 -2.60 2.04
N PRO A 26 -2.83 -3.78 2.49
CA PRO A 26 -2.29 -4.42 3.69
C PRO A 26 -0.80 -4.76 3.56
N ILE A 27 -0.37 -5.24 2.39
CA ILE A 27 1.04 -5.55 2.13
C ILE A 27 1.86 -4.27 2.19
N TYR A 28 1.41 -3.21 1.53
CA TYR A 28 2.05 -1.90 1.58
C TYR A 28 2.14 -1.37 3.02
N TYR A 29 1.08 -1.49 3.81
CA TYR A 29 1.04 -1.02 5.19
C TYR A 29 2.03 -1.78 6.08
N THR A 30 2.13 -3.10 5.93
CA THR A 30 3.15 -3.89 6.64
C THR A 30 4.57 -3.54 6.22
N PHE A 31 4.79 -3.25 4.93
CA PHE A 31 6.08 -2.78 4.44
C PHE A 31 6.44 -1.43 5.06
N VAL A 32 5.52 -0.46 5.05
CA VAL A 32 5.76 0.85 5.69
C VAL A 32 6.04 0.69 7.18
N ALA A 33 5.28 -0.15 7.90
CA ALA A 33 5.57 -0.45 9.30
C ALA A 33 6.99 -0.99 9.51
N SER A 34 7.50 -1.85 8.62
CA SER A 34 8.86 -2.39 8.70
C SER A 34 9.98 -1.34 8.53
N THR A 35 9.64 -0.13 8.07
CA THR A 35 10.60 0.98 7.88
C THR A 35 10.59 2.01 9.02
N HIS A 36 9.80 1.78 10.06
CA HIS A 36 9.68 2.66 11.24
C HIS A 36 10.25 1.99 12.50
N THR A 37 10.47 2.79 13.55
CA THR A 37 10.86 2.26 14.87
C THR A 37 9.67 1.60 15.58
N LEU A 38 9.95 0.72 16.54
CA LEU A 38 8.92 0.16 17.43
C LEU A 38 8.14 1.25 18.16
N GLN A 39 8.78 2.35 18.57
CA GLN A 39 8.09 3.42 19.28
C GLN A 39 7.05 4.12 18.40
N THR A 40 7.31 4.25 17.09
CA THR A 40 6.36 4.79 16.12
C THR A 40 5.21 3.82 15.87
N ILE A 41 5.50 2.52 15.75
CA ILE A 41 4.46 1.49 15.56
C ILE A 41 3.49 1.43 16.74
N LEU A 42 3.99 1.57 17.96
CA LEU A 42 3.20 1.53 19.19
C LEU A 42 2.40 2.82 19.47
N LYS A 43 2.61 3.88 18.66
CA LYS A 43 1.92 5.17 18.81
C LYS A 43 1.13 5.51 17.54
N PRO A 44 -0.09 4.96 17.39
CA PRO A 44 -0.97 5.34 16.28
C PRO A 44 -1.22 6.86 16.23
N PRO A 45 -1.44 7.44 15.04
CA PRO A 45 -1.51 6.78 13.73
C PRO A 45 -0.14 6.50 13.12
N LEU A 46 0.03 5.32 12.51
CA LEU A 46 1.25 5.01 11.76
C LEU A 46 1.30 5.86 10.48
N PRO A 47 2.45 6.45 10.13
CA PRO A 47 2.62 7.14 8.86
C PRO A 47 2.33 6.21 7.68
N LEU A 48 1.74 6.74 6.60
CA LEU A 48 1.48 5.99 5.37
C LEU A 48 2.67 5.99 4.41
N LEU A 49 3.75 6.70 4.74
CA LEU A 49 4.97 6.76 3.93
C LEU A 49 6.11 6.01 4.63
N PRO A 50 7.04 5.41 3.87
CA PRO A 50 8.21 4.77 4.43
C PRO A 50 9.01 5.70 5.36
N GLY A 51 9.49 5.16 6.47
CA GLY A 51 10.42 5.79 7.39
C GLY A 51 11.88 5.60 7.00
N ASP A 52 12.77 6.02 7.88
CA ASP A 52 14.23 6.00 7.69
C ASP A 52 14.92 4.77 8.28
N GLN A 53 14.18 3.88 8.96
CA GLN A 53 14.74 2.73 9.68
C GLN A 53 14.85 1.46 8.84
N LEU A 54 14.61 1.51 7.52
CA LEU A 54 14.60 0.32 6.67
C LEU A 54 15.91 -0.47 6.78
N LEU A 55 17.06 0.16 6.52
CA LEU A 55 18.34 -0.55 6.55
C LEU A 55 18.68 -1.10 7.94
N ASN A 56 18.44 -0.32 9.01
CA ASN A 56 18.71 -0.72 10.38
C ASN A 56 17.88 -1.96 10.76
N ASN A 57 16.56 -1.90 10.52
CA ASN A 57 15.64 -2.98 10.88
C ASN A 57 15.95 -4.28 10.11
N TYR A 58 16.24 -4.19 8.81
CA TYR A 58 16.60 -5.37 8.02
C TYR A 58 17.98 -5.93 8.37
N SER A 59 18.92 -5.08 8.78
CA SER A 59 20.23 -5.54 9.25
C SER A 59 20.17 -6.25 10.60
N GLU A 60 19.26 -5.85 11.49
CA GLU A 60 19.05 -6.50 12.79
C GLU A 60 18.30 -7.83 12.65
N ALA A 61 17.45 -7.97 11.62
CA ALA A 61 16.64 -9.16 11.40
C ALA A 61 17.39 -10.32 10.72
N LEU A 62 18.55 -10.06 10.09
CA LEU A 62 19.38 -11.04 9.36
C LEU A 62 20.55 -11.54 10.22
#